data_AF-A0A8H5AQR1-F1
#
_entry.id   AF-A0A8H5AQR1-F1
#
_cell.length_a   1.000
_cell.length_b   1.000
_cell.length_c   1.000
_cell.angle_alpha   90.00
_cell.angle_beta   90.00
_cell.angle_gamma   90.00
#
_symmetry.space_group_name_H-M   'P 1'
#
loop_
_entity.id
_entity.type
_entity.pdbx_description
1 polymer ?
#
loop_
_entity_poly.entity_id
_entity_poly.type
_entity_poly.pdbx_seq_one_letter_code
_entity_poly.pdbx_strand_id
1 'polypeptide(L)'
;MVIGNGRDMPSGSGGTIASVAQTRRRCMLIARSTSTTKCARACRASTTARTAGGSRTTYTRRARRGRWTMLLCAFFPPPHLIHDDFAAYTLAVSLGKPANITDFLRERAMRAPFTIFNTATGFMEARNADGSWAGPDNGWTEGDKWAYLFDVVHDMPGLIEARGGAIQFVMSLDEHFDGGHNDDTNEPSHHIPYLYAMAGASYKTQEKVREIAVVDYNNTPTGLSGNEDCRQMSAWFISSALGFYPVNPVSGQYVVGSPFFEKVTLTLHPPGASSPATLTIRAPGARTKPYIKSLTINGVPVVAPTIAHAQIAHGGEVVFEMSDMVERWGNTDEVLKEFGVSVGVDEASVKPSRRTHGRTSMSAILDAMQHLEVELQCCGLHKNLHDHHQFKNNPGFATSYNTVIRGAPPRHPPNAPIIYTFSDWAKDSMLLLPPRDALNQSPLYRISVELDLNPMLPLSYTTKVWRCDGDGSDLVGEFSYVLTPSYYFAVLRFQNLGATFIVSIALNNKRAVIRLGDTSTRLRNVISGINKSQKHFNWSLSNRMHWDCRQSLDDGSPMCICYLPSTTQGSSSSSPTDAGLQIASFVPPPPDASPPLPEATLTIFPRGHRLFDEILVSALVVERMLTR
;
A
#
# COMPACT_ATOMS: atom_id res chain seq x y z
N MET A 1 -6.29 -9.07 -8.40
CA MET A 1 -6.31 -8.08 -9.52
C MET A 1 -5.21 -7.06 -9.28
N VAL A 2 -3.99 -7.39 -9.71
CA VAL A 2 -2.89 -6.46 -9.94
C VAL A 2 -2.40 -6.75 -11.37
N ILE A 3 -1.97 -5.70 -12.09
CA ILE A 3 -1.43 -5.77 -13.45
C ILE A 3 0.00 -5.25 -13.32
N GLY A 4 0.99 -6.14 -13.44
CA GLY A 4 2.40 -5.78 -13.54
C GLY A 4 2.71 -5.10 -14.90
N ASN A 5 3.45 -3.99 -14.84
CA ASN A 5 3.96 -3.29 -16.01
C ASN A 5 5.25 -3.95 -16.50
N GLY A 6 5.17 -4.81 -17.52
CA GLY A 6 6.32 -5.15 -18.35
C GLY A 6 6.59 -4.05 -19.37
N ARG A 7 7.60 -3.20 -19.14
CA ARG A 7 8.21 -2.42 -20.21
C ARG A 7 9.11 -3.35 -21.00
N ASP A 8 8.61 -3.84 -22.13
CA ASP A 8 9.34 -4.02 -23.39
C ASP A 8 8.43 -4.71 -24.40
N MET A 9 7.68 -3.92 -25.18
CA MET A 9 7.18 -4.35 -26.50
C MET A 9 6.95 -3.13 -27.41
N PRO A 10 7.11 -3.30 -28.74
CA PRO A 10 7.15 -2.20 -29.70
C PRO A 10 5.78 -1.55 -29.91
N SER A 11 5.83 -0.29 -30.33
CA SER A 11 4.71 0.62 -30.58
C SER A 11 3.59 0.03 -31.45
N GLY A 12 2.41 -0.17 -30.87
CA GLY A 12 1.17 -0.35 -31.63
C GLY A 12 -0.01 -0.93 -30.86
N SER A 13 -0.71 -0.14 -30.03
CA SER A 13 -2.14 -0.35 -29.70
C SER A 13 -2.72 0.73 -28.76
N GLY A 14 -3.47 1.68 -29.33
CA GLY A 14 -4.21 2.72 -28.60
C GLY A 14 -5.55 2.27 -28.00
N GLY A 15 -5.69 1.03 -27.52
CA GLY A 15 -6.98 0.44 -27.10
C GLY A 15 -7.21 0.28 -25.59
N THR A 16 -6.16 0.35 -24.77
CA THR A 16 -6.18 -0.22 -23.40
C THR A 16 -6.69 0.73 -22.30
N ILE A 17 -6.78 2.03 -22.57
CA ILE A 17 -7.02 3.05 -21.52
C ILE A 17 -8.52 3.21 -21.18
N ALA A 18 -9.44 2.86 -22.10
CA ALA A 18 -10.88 3.05 -21.89
C ALA A 18 -11.56 1.95 -21.05
N SER A 19 -11.06 0.71 -21.06
CA SER A 19 -11.71 -0.43 -20.38
C SER A 19 -11.46 -0.45 -18.86
N VAL A 20 -10.29 0.03 -18.40
CA VAL A 20 -9.90 0.04 -16.98
C VAL A 20 -10.71 1.07 -16.17
N ALA A 21 -11.14 2.17 -16.80
CA ALA A 21 -11.89 3.23 -16.14
C ALA A 21 -13.34 2.83 -15.77
N GLN A 22 -13.96 1.91 -16.53
CA GLN A 22 -15.33 1.46 -16.29
C GLN A 22 -15.43 0.43 -15.15
N THR A 23 -14.43 -0.46 -15.02
CA THR A 23 -14.34 -1.42 -13.91
C THR A 23 -13.98 -0.71 -12.59
N ARG A 24 -13.05 0.27 -12.64
CA ARG A 24 -12.67 1.10 -11.46
C ARG A 24 -13.83 1.92 -10.87
N ARG A 25 -14.74 2.48 -11.69
CA ARG A 25 -15.90 3.24 -11.18
C ARG A 25 -16.95 2.36 -10.51
N ARG A 26 -17.04 1.07 -10.84
CA ARG A 26 -18.06 0.15 -10.34
C ARG A 26 -17.64 -0.60 -9.07
N CYS A 27 -16.35 -0.89 -8.89
CA CYS A 27 -15.83 -1.39 -7.60
C CYS A 27 -15.81 -0.31 -6.51
N MET A 28 -15.64 0.97 -6.85
CA MET A 28 -15.79 2.07 -5.88
C MET A 28 -17.20 2.20 -5.27
N LEU A 29 -18.23 1.65 -5.93
CA LEU A 29 -19.60 1.59 -5.38
C LEU A 29 -19.74 0.52 -4.29
N ILE A 30 -18.87 -0.50 -4.29
CA ILE A 30 -18.84 -1.59 -3.29
C ILE A 30 -18.25 -1.08 -1.97
N ALA A 31 -17.18 -0.27 -2.03
CA ALA A 31 -16.52 0.27 -0.84
C ALA A 31 -17.25 1.46 -0.17
N ARG A 32 -18.29 2.04 -0.79
CA ARG A 32 -19.01 3.22 -0.28
C ARG A 32 -20.47 2.96 0.10
N SER A 33 -20.96 1.74 -0.05
CA SER A 33 -22.36 1.43 0.17
C SER A 33 -22.55 0.59 1.43
N THR A 34 -23.11 1.17 2.49
CA THR A 34 -23.68 0.44 3.64
C THR A 34 -24.92 -0.39 3.27
N SER A 35 -25.42 -0.26 2.03
CA SER A 35 -26.55 -1.02 1.52
C SER A 35 -26.07 -2.31 0.85
N THR A 36 -26.19 -3.43 1.57
CA THR A 36 -25.95 -4.80 1.09
C THR A 36 -26.61 -5.08 -0.28
N THR A 37 -27.79 -4.52 -0.53
CA THR A 37 -28.54 -4.67 -1.79
C THR A 37 -27.89 -3.95 -2.99
N LYS A 38 -27.09 -2.90 -2.78
CA LYS A 38 -26.36 -2.19 -3.84
C LYS A 38 -25.06 -2.93 -4.16
N CYS A 39 -24.37 -3.46 -3.16
CA CYS A 39 -23.22 -4.38 -3.35
C CYS A 39 -23.65 -5.63 -4.13
N ALA A 40 -24.77 -6.26 -3.74
CA ALA A 40 -25.32 -7.41 -4.45
C ALA A 40 -25.67 -7.13 -5.92
N ARG A 41 -26.21 -5.95 -6.22
CA ARG A 41 -26.48 -5.51 -7.60
C ARG A 41 -25.19 -5.29 -8.39
N ALA A 42 -24.15 -4.75 -7.76
CA ALA A 42 -22.84 -4.57 -8.39
C ALA A 42 -22.14 -5.92 -8.66
N CYS A 43 -22.13 -6.85 -7.68
CA CYS A 43 -21.59 -8.20 -7.83
C CYS A 43 -22.35 -9.00 -8.90
N ARG A 44 -23.69 -8.90 -8.94
CA ARG A 44 -24.49 -9.50 -10.03
C ARG A 44 -24.15 -8.87 -11.37
N ALA A 45 -24.02 -7.54 -11.44
CA ALA A 45 -23.70 -6.85 -12.68
C ALA A 45 -22.28 -7.17 -13.18
N SER A 46 -21.28 -7.33 -12.29
CA SER A 46 -19.93 -7.73 -12.69
C SER A 46 -19.85 -9.19 -13.15
N THR A 47 -20.58 -10.08 -12.47
CA THR A 47 -20.69 -11.50 -12.88
C THR A 47 -21.53 -11.72 -14.13
N THR A 48 -22.32 -10.72 -14.58
CA THR A 48 -23.22 -10.85 -15.77
C THR A 48 -22.93 -9.88 -16.92
N ALA A 49 -22.06 -8.88 -16.74
CA ALA A 49 -21.75 -7.90 -17.77
C ALA A 49 -20.76 -8.43 -18.83
N ARG A 50 -20.96 -7.99 -20.07
CA ARG A 50 -20.12 -8.29 -21.24
C ARG A 50 -19.08 -7.17 -21.39
N THR A 51 -17.80 -7.46 -21.19
CA THR A 51 -16.69 -6.49 -21.38
C THR A 51 -15.71 -6.98 -22.45
N ALA A 52 -15.33 -6.08 -23.36
CA ALA A 52 -14.31 -6.34 -24.37
C ALA A 52 -12.97 -6.59 -23.66
N GLY A 53 -12.48 -7.83 -23.76
CA GLY A 53 -11.29 -8.34 -23.05
C GLY A 53 -11.53 -9.71 -22.40
N GLY A 54 -12.77 -10.04 -22.06
CA GLY A 54 -13.17 -11.38 -21.58
C GLY A 54 -14.45 -11.83 -22.30
N SER A 55 -14.33 -12.62 -23.36
CA SER A 55 -15.51 -13.15 -24.05
C SER A 55 -16.13 -14.29 -23.23
N ARG A 56 -17.18 -14.00 -22.46
CA ARG A 56 -18.08 -15.01 -21.86
C ARG A 56 -19.04 -15.64 -22.88
N THR A 57 -19.02 -15.22 -24.16
CA THR A 57 -19.99 -15.69 -25.17
C THR A 57 -19.96 -17.21 -25.39
N THR A 58 -18.89 -17.84 -24.98
CA THR A 58 -18.60 -19.26 -25.16
C THR A 58 -18.87 -20.11 -23.92
N TYR A 59 -19.23 -19.47 -22.81
CA TYR A 59 -19.47 -20.13 -21.52
C TYR A 59 -20.96 -20.46 -21.27
N THR A 60 -21.89 -19.97 -22.11
CA THR A 60 -23.32 -20.27 -22.00
C THR A 60 -23.99 -20.76 -23.30
N ARG A 61 -23.25 -20.99 -24.39
CA ARG A 61 -23.85 -21.49 -25.65
C ARG A 61 -22.99 -22.53 -26.34
N ARG A 62 -23.54 -23.74 -26.46
CA ARG A 62 -23.25 -24.65 -27.57
C ARG A 62 -23.83 -24.04 -28.85
N ALA A 63 -23.10 -24.24 -29.95
CA ALA A 63 -23.48 -24.08 -31.36
C ALA A 63 -23.26 -22.72 -32.07
N ARG A 64 -22.28 -22.80 -32.98
CA ARG A 64 -22.26 -22.37 -34.40
C ARG A 64 -21.65 -21.01 -34.79
N ARG A 65 -20.70 -21.19 -35.73
CA ARG A 65 -20.14 -20.33 -36.78
C ARG A 65 -18.94 -19.47 -36.38
N GLY A 66 -17.82 -19.83 -37.01
CA GLY A 66 -16.51 -19.27 -36.77
C GLY A 66 -16.26 -17.93 -37.42
N ARG A 67 -15.22 -17.28 -36.91
CA ARG A 67 -14.27 -16.41 -37.58
C ARG A 67 -13.11 -16.22 -36.61
N TRP A 68 -11.91 -16.35 -37.13
CA TRP A 68 -10.64 -16.30 -36.41
C TRP A 68 -10.41 -14.90 -35.81
N THR A 69 -10.13 -14.83 -34.51
CA THR A 69 -9.61 -13.63 -33.83
C THR A 69 -8.88 -14.08 -32.56
N MET A 70 -7.64 -13.62 -32.35
CA MET A 70 -6.80 -13.93 -31.18
C MET A 70 -7.59 -13.79 -29.88
N LEU A 71 -7.71 -14.88 -29.13
CA LEU A 71 -8.51 -14.98 -27.91
C LEU A 71 -7.73 -15.86 -26.92
N LEU A 72 -6.70 -15.29 -26.28
CA LEU A 72 -5.76 -16.03 -25.42
C LEU A 72 -6.30 -16.34 -24.01
N CYS A 73 -7.55 -16.02 -23.70
CA CYS A 73 -8.19 -16.29 -22.41
C CYS A 73 -9.72 -16.38 -22.60
N ALA A 74 -10.23 -17.44 -23.22
CA ALA A 74 -11.66 -17.68 -23.21
C ALA A 74 -11.99 -19.09 -23.66
N PHE A 75 -12.32 -19.97 -22.72
CA PHE A 75 -13.44 -20.92 -22.81
C PHE A 75 -13.72 -21.55 -21.44
N PHE A 76 -12.68 -21.71 -20.62
CA PHE A 76 -12.75 -22.05 -19.20
C PHE A 76 -11.97 -21.00 -18.39
N PRO A 77 -12.56 -20.45 -17.33
CA PRO A 77 -11.91 -19.40 -16.56
C PRO A 77 -10.71 -19.97 -15.78
N PRO A 78 -9.63 -19.20 -15.58
CA PRO A 78 -8.59 -19.55 -14.61
C PRO A 78 -9.19 -19.80 -13.21
N PRO A 79 -8.57 -20.66 -12.37
CA PRO A 79 -9.15 -21.12 -11.11
C PRO A 79 -9.67 -20.00 -10.18
N HIS A 80 -8.97 -18.87 -10.08
CA HIS A 80 -9.39 -17.71 -9.29
C HIS A 80 -10.78 -17.15 -9.64
N LEU A 81 -11.19 -17.17 -10.92
CA LEU A 81 -12.53 -16.73 -11.35
C LEU A 81 -13.63 -17.73 -10.95
N ILE A 82 -13.27 -18.95 -10.56
CA ILE A 82 -14.20 -19.97 -10.06
C ILE A 82 -14.47 -19.75 -8.57
N HIS A 83 -13.47 -19.32 -7.81
CA HIS A 83 -13.64 -18.86 -6.43
C HIS A 83 -14.58 -17.64 -6.34
N ASP A 84 -14.52 -16.73 -7.31
CA ASP A 84 -15.46 -15.59 -7.39
C ASP A 84 -16.95 -16.02 -7.47
N ASP A 85 -17.26 -17.12 -8.16
CA ASP A 85 -18.62 -17.68 -8.20
C ASP A 85 -19.03 -18.24 -6.82
N PHE A 86 -18.09 -18.79 -6.04
CA PHE A 86 -18.33 -19.22 -4.65
C PHE A 86 -18.57 -18.04 -3.71
N ALA A 87 -17.81 -16.95 -3.88
CA ALA A 87 -18.04 -15.69 -3.17
C ALA A 87 -19.42 -15.11 -3.49
N ALA A 88 -19.82 -15.13 -4.76
CA ALA A 88 -21.15 -14.72 -5.19
C ALA A 88 -22.25 -15.61 -4.59
N TYR A 89 -22.04 -16.93 -4.54
CA TYR A 89 -22.93 -17.88 -3.87
C TYR A 89 -23.09 -17.53 -2.39
N THR A 90 -22.00 -17.35 -1.66
CA THR A 90 -21.99 -17.02 -0.23
C THR A 90 -22.77 -15.73 0.04
N LEU A 91 -22.54 -14.70 -0.77
CA LEU A 91 -23.31 -13.45 -0.70
C LEU A 91 -24.79 -13.66 -1.02
N ALA A 92 -25.13 -14.44 -2.05
CA ALA A 92 -26.52 -14.71 -2.44
C ALA A 92 -27.30 -15.42 -1.32
N VAL A 93 -26.67 -16.40 -0.65
CA VAL A 93 -27.25 -17.08 0.52
C VAL A 93 -27.49 -16.09 1.65
N SER A 94 -26.50 -15.25 2.00
CA SER A 94 -26.63 -14.28 3.09
C SER A 94 -27.75 -13.24 2.86
N LEU A 95 -28.14 -13.02 1.60
CA LEU A 95 -29.19 -12.08 1.20
C LEU A 95 -30.56 -12.73 0.99
N GLY A 96 -30.71 -14.03 1.30
CA GLY A 96 -31.95 -14.76 1.10
C GLY A 96 -32.39 -14.80 -0.37
N LYS A 97 -31.45 -14.92 -1.31
CA LYS A 97 -31.79 -15.09 -2.74
C LYS A 97 -32.45 -16.44 -2.99
N PRO A 98 -33.36 -16.53 -3.98
CA PRO A 98 -34.07 -17.77 -4.27
C PRO A 98 -33.12 -18.90 -4.70
N ALA A 99 -33.54 -20.14 -4.43
CA ALA A 99 -32.76 -21.36 -4.67
C ALA A 99 -32.19 -21.45 -6.09
N ASN A 100 -32.98 -21.08 -7.11
CA ASN A 100 -32.53 -21.11 -8.50
C ASN A 100 -31.29 -20.23 -8.78
N ILE A 101 -31.03 -19.20 -7.97
CA ILE A 101 -29.82 -18.36 -8.08
C ILE A 101 -28.69 -18.94 -7.24
N THR A 102 -28.96 -19.34 -6.00
CA THR A 102 -27.93 -19.89 -5.10
C THR A 102 -27.41 -21.22 -5.62
N ASP A 103 -28.28 -22.11 -6.07
CA ASP A 103 -27.93 -23.43 -6.59
C ASP A 103 -27.13 -23.29 -7.90
N PHE A 104 -27.52 -22.36 -8.78
CA PHE A 104 -26.76 -22.07 -9.99
C PHE A 104 -25.32 -21.63 -9.68
N LEU A 105 -25.14 -20.68 -8.75
CA LEU A 105 -23.81 -20.19 -8.38
C LEU A 105 -22.98 -21.29 -7.69
N ARG A 106 -23.60 -22.05 -6.78
CA ARG A 106 -22.97 -23.19 -6.10
C ARG A 106 -22.51 -24.23 -7.10
N GLU A 107 -23.39 -24.69 -7.99
CA GLU A 107 -23.05 -25.72 -8.97
C GLU A 107 -21.87 -25.33 -9.85
N ARG A 108 -21.77 -24.06 -10.24
CA ARG A 108 -20.65 -23.57 -11.04
C ARG A 108 -19.35 -23.59 -10.25
N ALA A 109 -19.36 -23.04 -9.03
CA ALA A 109 -18.20 -23.00 -8.17
C ALA A 109 -17.67 -24.40 -7.85
N MET A 110 -18.57 -25.35 -7.60
CA MET A 110 -18.19 -26.71 -7.22
C MET A 110 -17.80 -27.59 -8.42
N ARG A 111 -18.38 -27.39 -9.62
CA ARG A 111 -18.08 -28.23 -10.79
C ARG A 111 -16.93 -27.71 -11.64
N ALA A 112 -16.82 -26.39 -11.82
CA ALA A 112 -15.90 -25.80 -12.79
C ALA A 112 -14.41 -26.15 -12.55
N PRO A 113 -13.87 -26.21 -11.31
CA PRO A 113 -12.45 -26.53 -11.11
C PRO A 113 -12.12 -27.91 -11.67
N PHE A 114 -12.99 -28.89 -11.43
CA PHE A 114 -12.80 -30.26 -11.89
C PHE A 114 -13.06 -30.46 -13.39
N THR A 115 -13.56 -29.44 -14.11
CA THR A 115 -13.60 -29.50 -15.58
C THR A 115 -12.24 -29.24 -16.22
N ILE A 116 -11.37 -28.50 -15.53
CA ILE A 116 -10.00 -28.20 -15.95
C ILE A 116 -8.95 -29.03 -15.20
N PHE A 117 -9.37 -29.88 -14.26
CA PHE A 117 -8.49 -30.88 -13.67
C PHE A 117 -8.25 -32.03 -14.65
N ASN A 118 -7.03 -32.16 -15.15
CA ASN A 118 -6.63 -33.23 -16.06
C ASN A 118 -6.19 -34.46 -15.25
N THR A 119 -7.07 -35.46 -15.16
CA THR A 119 -6.80 -36.69 -14.42
C THR A 119 -5.63 -37.51 -14.97
N ALA A 120 -5.23 -37.30 -16.23
CA ALA A 120 -4.08 -37.99 -16.81
C ALA A 120 -2.74 -37.42 -16.34
N THR A 121 -2.69 -36.12 -16.03
CA THR A 121 -1.48 -35.45 -15.52
C THR A 121 -1.53 -35.21 -14.02
N GLY A 122 -2.72 -35.21 -13.43
CA GLY A 122 -2.96 -34.83 -12.04
C GLY A 122 -2.98 -33.31 -11.81
N PHE A 123 -2.80 -32.49 -12.84
CA PHE A 123 -2.74 -31.03 -12.72
C PHE A 123 -3.99 -30.35 -13.28
N MET A 124 -4.17 -29.09 -12.88
CA MET A 124 -5.03 -28.19 -13.62
C MET A 124 -4.40 -27.93 -15.00
N GLU A 125 -5.23 -27.91 -16.05
CA GLU A 125 -4.79 -27.62 -17.41
C GLU A 125 -5.87 -26.83 -18.16
N ALA A 126 -5.46 -25.76 -18.82
CA ALA A 126 -6.40 -24.96 -19.60
C ALA A 126 -6.98 -25.77 -20.78
N ARG A 127 -8.15 -25.36 -21.25
CA ARG A 127 -8.83 -25.98 -22.39
C ARG A 127 -8.99 -25.00 -23.54
N ASN A 128 -8.77 -25.51 -24.75
CA ASN A 128 -9.05 -24.83 -25.99
C ASN A 128 -10.57 -24.73 -26.24
N ALA A 129 -10.92 -23.90 -27.23
CA ALA A 129 -12.30 -23.68 -27.65
C ALA A 129 -13.05 -24.94 -28.11
N ASP A 130 -12.32 -25.91 -28.64
CA ASP A 130 -12.85 -27.20 -29.09
C ASP A 130 -12.93 -28.25 -27.96
N GLY A 131 -12.50 -27.89 -26.73
CA GLY A 131 -12.48 -28.75 -25.55
C GLY A 131 -11.20 -29.57 -25.38
N SER A 132 -10.28 -29.54 -26.34
CA SER A 132 -8.96 -30.16 -26.19
C SER A 132 -8.14 -29.46 -25.11
N TRP A 133 -7.17 -30.17 -24.54
CA TRP A 133 -6.23 -29.59 -23.57
C TRP A 133 -5.27 -28.61 -24.27
N ALA A 134 -4.99 -27.48 -23.62
CA ALA A 134 -4.13 -26.44 -24.16
C ALA A 134 -2.63 -26.69 -23.89
N GLY A 135 -2.27 -27.75 -23.17
CA GLY A 135 -0.91 -28.02 -22.72
C GLY A 135 -0.65 -27.49 -21.31
N PRO A 136 0.38 -28.02 -20.63
CA PRO A 136 0.66 -27.75 -19.21
C PRO A 136 1.10 -26.31 -18.92
N ASP A 137 1.60 -25.58 -19.92
CA ASP A 137 2.24 -24.28 -19.73
C ASP A 137 1.31 -23.10 -20.07
N ASN A 138 0.04 -23.38 -20.40
CA ASN A 138 -0.92 -22.38 -20.85
C ASN A 138 -2.03 -22.13 -19.82
N GLY A 139 -2.47 -20.88 -19.73
CA GLY A 139 -3.64 -20.48 -18.93
C GLY A 139 -3.35 -19.96 -17.52
N TRP A 140 -2.08 -19.70 -17.21
CA TRP A 140 -1.63 -19.20 -15.91
C TRP A 140 -1.35 -17.70 -15.95
N THR A 141 -1.50 -17.03 -14.80
CA THR A 141 -1.15 -15.60 -14.64
C THR A 141 -0.15 -15.49 -13.50
N GLU A 142 1.06 -15.00 -13.83
CA GLU A 142 2.18 -14.79 -12.89
C GLU A 142 2.55 -16.06 -12.09
N GLY A 143 2.27 -17.23 -12.63
CA GLY A 143 2.60 -18.50 -12.02
C GLY A 143 2.46 -19.62 -13.04
N ASP A 144 2.41 -20.86 -12.55
CA ASP A 144 2.31 -22.04 -13.39
C ASP A 144 1.29 -23.05 -12.83
N LYS A 145 1.28 -24.25 -13.43
CA LYS A 145 0.40 -25.35 -13.01
C LYS A 145 0.62 -25.79 -11.55
N TRP A 146 1.81 -25.57 -10.97
CA TRP A 146 2.13 -25.99 -9.61
C TRP A 146 1.44 -25.10 -8.59
N ALA A 147 1.49 -23.79 -8.78
CA ALA A 147 0.74 -22.86 -7.93
C ALA A 147 -0.78 -23.03 -8.11
N TYR A 148 -1.25 -23.07 -9.37
CA TYR A 148 -2.68 -23.08 -9.66
C TYR A 148 -3.39 -24.42 -9.45
N LEU A 149 -2.65 -25.52 -9.29
CA LEU A 149 -3.21 -26.79 -8.84
C LEU A 149 -4.00 -26.63 -7.53
N PHE A 150 -3.49 -25.79 -6.64
CA PHE A 150 -4.00 -25.64 -5.28
C PHE A 150 -5.05 -24.53 -5.15
N ASP A 151 -5.45 -23.88 -6.24
CA ASP A 151 -6.40 -22.76 -6.27
C ASP A 151 -7.88 -23.24 -6.32
N VAL A 152 -8.23 -24.16 -5.42
CA VAL A 152 -9.59 -24.67 -5.18
C VAL A 152 -9.97 -24.50 -3.70
N VAL A 153 -9.62 -23.36 -3.14
CA VAL A 153 -9.70 -23.08 -1.69
C VAL A 153 -11.12 -23.13 -1.12
N HIS A 154 -12.15 -23.04 -1.96
CA HIS A 154 -13.55 -23.20 -1.55
C HIS A 154 -14.01 -24.65 -1.45
N ASP A 155 -13.29 -25.61 -2.04
CA ASP A 155 -13.61 -27.04 -2.01
C ASP A 155 -12.36 -27.92 -1.82
N MET A 156 -11.67 -27.69 -0.70
CA MET A 156 -10.49 -28.48 -0.33
C MET A 156 -10.76 -29.98 -0.20
N PRO A 157 -11.87 -30.45 0.40
CA PRO A 157 -12.19 -31.88 0.41
C PRO A 157 -12.29 -32.47 -1.00
N GLY A 158 -12.95 -31.78 -1.94
CA GLY A 158 -13.02 -32.23 -3.34
C GLY A 158 -11.66 -32.27 -4.02
N LEU A 159 -10.79 -31.29 -3.77
CA LEU A 159 -9.43 -31.27 -4.31
C LEU A 159 -8.54 -32.38 -3.73
N ILE A 160 -8.62 -32.61 -2.42
CA ILE A 160 -7.89 -33.70 -1.74
C ILE A 160 -8.32 -35.06 -2.31
N GLU A 161 -9.63 -35.29 -2.48
CA GLU A 161 -10.15 -36.50 -3.09
C GLU A 161 -9.67 -36.66 -4.55
N ALA A 162 -9.74 -35.59 -5.35
CA ALA A 162 -9.26 -35.60 -6.73
C ALA A 162 -7.76 -35.89 -6.86
N ARG A 163 -6.98 -35.60 -5.81
CA ARG A 163 -5.56 -35.92 -5.69
C ARG A 163 -5.28 -37.28 -5.02
N GLY A 164 -6.30 -38.11 -4.81
CA GLY A 164 -6.12 -39.47 -4.29
C GLY A 164 -6.10 -39.55 -2.77
N GLY A 165 -6.70 -38.58 -2.07
CA GLY A 165 -6.82 -38.55 -0.62
C GLY A 165 -5.71 -37.79 0.09
N ALA A 166 -5.81 -37.73 1.42
CA ALA A 166 -4.96 -36.86 2.27
C ALA A 166 -3.46 -37.14 2.11
N ILE A 167 -3.04 -38.40 2.13
CA ILE A 167 -1.62 -38.78 1.97
C ILE A 167 -1.07 -38.28 0.64
N GLN A 168 -1.74 -38.59 -0.47
CA GLN A 168 -1.28 -38.22 -1.81
C GLN A 168 -1.29 -36.71 -1.99
N PHE A 169 -2.26 -36.01 -1.39
CA PHE A 169 -2.30 -34.55 -1.39
C PHE A 169 -1.13 -33.94 -0.60
N VAL A 170 -0.76 -34.51 0.55
CA VAL A 170 0.44 -34.07 1.30
C VAL A 170 1.71 -34.32 0.48
N MET A 171 1.85 -35.46 -0.18
CA MET A 171 3.00 -35.73 -1.07
C MET A 171 3.05 -34.75 -2.25
N SER A 172 1.88 -34.31 -2.74
CA SER A 172 1.78 -33.31 -3.81
C SER A 172 2.28 -31.93 -3.36
N LEU A 173 2.00 -31.57 -2.10
CA LEU A 173 2.54 -30.35 -1.50
C LEU A 173 4.04 -30.49 -1.24
N ASP A 174 4.52 -31.67 -0.82
CA ASP A 174 5.96 -31.93 -0.66
C ASP A 174 6.68 -31.73 -2.00
N GLU A 175 6.14 -32.30 -3.08
CA GLU A 175 6.67 -32.12 -4.44
C GLU A 175 6.70 -30.65 -4.87
N HIS A 176 5.67 -29.87 -4.53
CA HIS A 176 5.63 -28.42 -4.78
C HIS A 176 6.75 -27.66 -4.05
N PHE A 177 6.94 -27.93 -2.75
CA PHE A 177 7.95 -27.23 -1.95
C PHE A 177 9.38 -27.72 -2.23
N ASP A 178 9.60 -29.03 -2.27
CA ASP A 178 10.91 -29.64 -2.49
C ASP A 178 11.40 -29.43 -3.94
N GLY A 179 10.48 -29.30 -4.89
CA GLY A 179 10.76 -28.94 -6.28
C GLY A 179 11.08 -27.47 -6.50
N GLY A 180 10.96 -26.62 -5.45
CA GLY A 180 11.18 -25.18 -5.56
C GLY A 180 10.11 -24.46 -6.38
N HIS A 181 8.89 -25.02 -6.44
CA HIS A 181 7.78 -24.45 -7.20
C HIS A 181 6.99 -23.39 -6.42
N ASN A 182 7.24 -23.25 -5.11
CA ASN A 182 6.63 -22.21 -4.31
C ASN A 182 7.31 -20.85 -4.56
N ASP A 183 6.57 -19.90 -5.08
CA ASP A 183 6.99 -18.52 -5.23
C ASP A 183 6.12 -17.62 -4.33
N ASP A 184 6.58 -17.35 -3.10
CA ASP A 184 5.86 -16.47 -2.16
C ASP A 184 6.03 -14.98 -2.52
N THR A 185 6.83 -14.65 -3.54
CA THR A 185 6.87 -13.27 -4.07
C THR A 185 5.61 -12.92 -4.85
N ASN A 186 4.73 -13.90 -5.09
CA ASN A 186 3.50 -13.73 -5.84
C ASN A 186 2.28 -14.38 -5.16
N GLU A 187 1.12 -13.73 -5.28
CA GLU A 187 -0.07 -14.09 -4.51
C GLU A 187 -0.65 -15.48 -4.70
N PRO A 188 -0.61 -16.12 -5.88
CA PRO A 188 -1.17 -17.46 -6.08
C PRO A 188 -0.57 -18.51 -5.13
N SER A 189 0.62 -18.28 -4.56
CA SER A 189 1.28 -19.22 -3.66
C SER A 189 0.91 -19.02 -2.18
N HIS A 190 0.39 -17.85 -1.81
CA HIS A 190 0.29 -17.41 -0.41
C HIS A 190 -0.52 -18.35 0.50
N HIS A 191 -1.52 -19.04 -0.04
CA HIS A 191 -2.37 -19.95 0.74
C HIS A 191 -1.83 -21.39 0.81
N ILE A 192 -0.92 -21.77 -0.11
CA ILE A 192 -0.41 -23.14 -0.26
C ILE A 192 0.19 -23.73 1.04
N PRO A 193 1.04 -23.02 1.82
CA PRO A 193 1.61 -23.61 3.03
C PRO A 193 0.56 -24.01 4.08
N TYR A 194 -0.62 -23.39 4.05
CA TYR A 194 -1.72 -23.69 4.96
C TYR A 194 -2.52 -24.94 4.56
N LEU A 195 -2.32 -25.46 3.35
CA LEU A 195 -3.09 -26.59 2.85
C LEU A 195 -2.67 -27.93 3.49
N TYR A 196 -1.45 -28.04 4.02
CA TYR A 196 -1.06 -29.19 4.83
C TYR A 196 -1.98 -29.39 6.04
N ALA A 197 -2.31 -28.32 6.77
CA ALA A 197 -3.25 -28.37 7.88
C ALA A 197 -4.64 -28.85 7.44
N MET A 198 -5.09 -28.47 6.24
CA MET A 198 -6.37 -28.92 5.69
C MET A 198 -6.35 -30.39 5.25
N ALA A 199 -5.17 -30.97 5.02
CA ALA A 199 -4.95 -32.37 4.71
C ALA A 199 -4.53 -33.22 5.93
N GLY A 200 -4.60 -32.66 7.14
CA GLY A 200 -4.26 -33.39 8.37
C GLY A 200 -2.75 -33.53 8.64
N ALA A 201 -1.95 -32.60 8.10
CA ALA A 201 -0.50 -32.48 8.29
C ALA A 201 -0.12 -31.10 8.87
N SER A 202 -0.86 -30.57 9.84
CA SER A 202 -0.63 -29.25 10.44
C SER A 202 0.83 -28.96 10.84
N TYR A 203 1.63 -29.96 11.22
CA TYR A 203 3.04 -29.75 11.55
C TYR A 203 3.84 -29.18 10.37
N LYS A 204 3.55 -29.62 9.13
CA LYS A 204 4.20 -29.08 7.92
C LYS A 204 3.76 -27.65 7.61
N THR A 205 2.49 -27.30 7.87
CA THR A 205 2.05 -25.90 7.81
C THR A 205 2.83 -25.04 8.81
N GLN A 206 2.96 -25.50 10.05
CA GLN A 206 3.67 -24.78 11.11
C GLN A 206 5.14 -24.52 10.75
N GLU A 207 5.80 -25.49 10.13
CA GLU A 207 7.17 -25.37 9.62
C GLU A 207 7.25 -24.42 8.43
N LYS A 208 6.47 -24.64 7.37
CA LYS A 208 6.58 -23.89 6.11
C LYS A 208 6.23 -22.42 6.25
N VAL A 209 5.20 -22.09 7.03
CA VAL A 209 4.84 -20.68 7.29
C VAL A 209 5.98 -19.93 7.97
N ARG A 210 6.71 -20.57 8.90
CA ARG A 210 7.86 -19.96 9.57
C ARG A 210 9.07 -19.85 8.64
N GLU A 211 9.33 -20.89 7.86
CA GLU A 211 10.41 -20.90 6.87
C GLU A 211 10.27 -19.74 5.88
N ILE A 212 9.09 -19.61 5.26
CA ILE A 212 8.74 -18.51 4.35
C ILE A 212 8.92 -17.16 5.05
N ALA A 213 8.38 -17.00 6.26
CA ALA A 213 8.50 -15.74 7.00
C ALA A 213 9.95 -15.33 7.28
N VAL A 214 10.87 -16.28 7.47
CA VAL A 214 12.30 -16.01 7.68
C VAL A 214 13.01 -15.67 6.37
N VAL A 215 12.67 -16.37 5.29
CA VAL A 215 13.31 -16.18 3.97
C VAL A 215 12.88 -14.87 3.32
N ASP A 216 11.59 -14.56 3.37
CA ASP A 216 10.98 -13.52 2.53
C ASP A 216 10.79 -12.17 3.23
N TYR A 217 10.96 -12.12 4.56
CA TYR A 217 10.69 -10.93 5.36
C TYR A 217 11.83 -10.57 6.30
N ASN A 218 12.29 -9.32 6.23
CA ASN A 218 13.20 -8.73 7.22
C ASN A 218 12.97 -7.22 7.37
N ASN A 219 13.72 -6.58 8.29
CA ASN A 219 13.54 -5.17 8.63
C ASN A 219 14.47 -4.21 7.87
N THR A 220 15.13 -4.67 6.81
CA THR A 220 16.01 -3.84 5.96
C THR A 220 15.22 -3.14 4.86
N PRO A 221 15.80 -2.14 4.15
CA PRO A 221 15.15 -1.51 3.00
C PRO A 221 14.77 -2.47 1.86
N THR A 222 15.41 -3.64 1.77
CA THR A 222 15.11 -4.72 0.82
C THR A 222 14.42 -5.90 1.50
N GLY A 223 13.70 -5.64 2.59
CA GLY A 223 13.17 -6.67 3.47
C GLY A 223 11.93 -7.41 2.99
N LEU A 224 11.56 -7.26 1.72
CA LEU A 224 10.52 -8.04 1.05
C LEU A 224 11.12 -8.67 -0.20
N SER A 225 10.87 -9.95 -0.41
CA SER A 225 11.36 -10.69 -1.58
C SER A 225 10.61 -10.36 -2.88
N GLY A 226 9.38 -9.85 -2.76
CA GLY A 226 8.51 -9.48 -3.88
C GLY A 226 8.00 -8.05 -3.84
N ASN A 227 7.13 -7.71 -4.80
CA ASN A 227 6.38 -6.47 -4.76
C ASN A 227 5.47 -6.47 -3.52
N GLU A 228 5.24 -5.29 -2.95
CA GLU A 228 4.42 -5.18 -1.74
C GLU A 228 2.92 -5.41 -2.01
N ASP A 229 2.53 -5.29 -3.28
CA ASP A 229 1.19 -5.50 -3.85
C ASP A 229 0.05 -4.91 -3.03
N CYS A 230 0.19 -3.61 -2.75
CA CYS A 230 -0.80 -2.85 -2.01
C CYS A 230 -1.11 -3.49 -0.64
N ARG A 231 -0.08 -4.01 0.01
CA ARG A 231 -0.03 -4.60 1.37
C ARG A 231 -0.40 -6.06 1.45
N GLN A 232 -0.53 -6.73 0.32
CA GLN A 232 -0.85 -8.15 0.33
C GLN A 232 0.26 -8.97 1.01
N MET A 233 1.54 -8.70 0.71
CA MET A 233 2.68 -9.34 1.39
C MET A 233 2.69 -9.06 2.90
N SER A 234 2.55 -7.78 3.27
CA SER A 234 2.48 -7.38 4.69
C SER A 234 1.31 -8.02 5.42
N ALA A 235 0.15 -8.15 4.78
CA ALA A 235 -1.03 -8.78 5.36
C ALA A 235 -0.86 -10.29 5.54
N TRP A 236 -0.15 -10.95 4.62
CA TRP A 236 0.26 -12.34 4.79
C TRP A 236 1.13 -12.49 6.04
N PHE A 237 2.21 -11.72 6.16
CA PHE A 237 3.10 -11.78 7.31
C PHE A 237 2.37 -11.54 8.64
N ILE A 238 1.50 -10.52 8.71
CA ILE A 238 0.73 -10.24 9.94
C ILE A 238 -0.16 -11.42 10.29
N SER A 239 -0.91 -11.96 9.32
CA SER A 239 -1.82 -13.08 9.56
C SER A 239 -1.05 -14.31 10.04
N SER A 240 0.04 -14.66 9.34
CA SER A 240 0.98 -15.72 9.73
C SER A 240 1.53 -15.52 11.14
N ALA A 241 1.92 -14.29 11.49
CA ALA A 241 2.47 -13.96 12.80
C ALA A 241 1.46 -14.06 13.95
N LEU A 242 0.19 -13.77 13.69
CA LEU A 242 -0.93 -14.01 14.63
C LEU A 242 -1.18 -15.51 14.84
N GLY A 243 -0.71 -16.35 13.90
CA GLY A 243 -0.84 -17.80 13.94
C GLY A 243 -1.99 -18.36 13.11
N PHE A 244 -2.65 -17.57 12.25
CA PHE A 244 -3.74 -18.06 11.39
C PHE A 244 -3.96 -17.21 10.13
N TYR A 245 -4.41 -17.82 9.03
CA TYR A 245 -4.55 -17.18 7.72
C TYR A 245 -5.89 -17.49 7.04
N PRO A 246 -6.54 -16.52 6.37
CA PRO A 246 -7.81 -16.73 5.68
C PRO A 246 -7.64 -17.38 4.30
N VAL A 247 -7.33 -18.69 4.24
CA VAL A 247 -7.16 -19.45 2.99
C VAL A 247 -8.36 -19.26 2.04
N ASN A 248 -9.58 -19.37 2.56
CA ASN A 248 -10.79 -19.01 1.83
C ASN A 248 -11.37 -17.71 2.42
N PRO A 249 -11.15 -16.54 1.79
CA PRO A 249 -11.45 -15.23 2.39
C PRO A 249 -12.95 -14.95 2.55
N VAL A 250 -13.83 -15.76 1.95
CA VAL A 250 -15.30 -15.63 2.09
C VAL A 250 -15.93 -16.67 3.01
N SER A 251 -15.13 -17.59 3.55
CA SER A 251 -15.63 -18.66 4.43
C SER A 251 -15.96 -18.20 5.85
N GLY A 252 -15.38 -17.07 6.28
CA GLY A 252 -15.38 -16.68 7.69
C GLY A 252 -14.55 -17.61 8.57
N GLN A 253 -13.60 -18.34 8.01
CA GLN A 253 -12.68 -19.24 8.70
C GLN A 253 -11.23 -18.81 8.46
N TYR A 254 -10.37 -19.05 9.45
CA TYR A 254 -8.93 -18.89 9.36
C TYR A 254 -8.27 -20.25 9.61
N VAL A 255 -7.35 -20.66 8.75
CA VAL A 255 -6.57 -21.89 8.93
C VAL A 255 -5.39 -21.56 9.85
N VAL A 256 -5.17 -22.41 10.86
CA VAL A 256 -4.13 -22.20 11.86
C VAL A 256 -2.77 -22.55 11.28
N GLY A 257 -1.83 -21.62 11.41
CA GLY A 257 -0.41 -21.80 11.09
C GLY A 257 0.40 -22.04 12.35
N SER A 258 1.41 -21.20 12.58
CA SER A 258 2.12 -21.13 13.86
C SER A 258 2.34 -19.66 14.27
N PRO A 259 1.93 -19.24 15.48
CA PRO A 259 2.16 -17.87 15.94
C PRO A 259 3.65 -17.57 16.10
N PHE A 260 4.08 -16.33 15.82
CA PHE A 260 5.50 -15.94 15.91
C PHE A 260 5.84 -15.27 17.25
N PHE A 261 4.84 -14.69 17.92
CA PHE A 261 5.02 -13.92 19.15
C PHE A 261 4.36 -14.62 20.34
N GLU A 262 4.96 -14.46 21.52
CA GLU A 262 4.41 -15.06 22.75
C GLU A 262 3.09 -14.43 23.19
N LYS A 263 2.86 -13.18 22.82
CA LYS A 263 1.62 -12.47 23.08
C LYS A 263 1.38 -11.40 22.02
N VAL A 264 0.16 -11.36 21.49
CA VAL A 264 -0.34 -10.26 20.65
C VAL A 264 -1.66 -9.77 21.22
N THR A 265 -1.89 -8.47 21.23
CA THR A 265 -3.16 -7.88 21.67
C THR A 265 -3.72 -6.99 20.56
N LEU A 266 -4.93 -7.30 20.10
CA LEU A 266 -5.62 -6.55 19.06
C LEU A 266 -6.78 -5.76 19.69
N THR A 267 -6.88 -4.49 19.32
CA THR A 267 -8.07 -3.67 19.60
C THR A 267 -9.02 -3.77 18.42
N LEU A 268 -10.19 -4.36 18.65
CA LEU A 268 -11.22 -4.58 17.65
C LEU A 268 -12.33 -3.54 17.81
N HIS A 269 -12.97 -3.18 16.70
CA HIS A 269 -14.16 -2.32 16.70
C HIS A 269 -15.33 -3.11 16.08
N PRO A 270 -15.97 -4.01 16.83
CA PRO A 270 -17.05 -4.83 16.29
C PRO A 270 -18.22 -3.94 15.84
N PRO A 271 -18.88 -4.26 14.70
CA PRO A 271 -20.05 -3.51 14.26
C PRO A 271 -21.13 -3.47 15.35
N GLY A 272 -21.64 -2.28 15.66
CA GLY A 272 -22.68 -2.10 16.68
C GLY A 272 -22.20 -2.10 18.13
N ALA A 273 -20.90 -2.32 18.39
CA ALA A 273 -20.36 -2.20 19.74
C ALA A 273 -20.20 -0.73 20.15
N SER A 274 -20.60 -0.40 21.38
CA SER A 274 -20.45 0.94 21.97
C SER A 274 -19.01 1.27 22.38
N SER A 275 -18.16 0.25 22.52
CA SER A 275 -16.76 0.37 22.91
C SER A 275 -15.89 -0.62 22.12
N PRO A 276 -14.58 -0.33 21.95
CA PRO A 276 -13.65 -1.30 21.38
C PRO A 276 -13.61 -2.58 22.23
N ALA A 277 -13.42 -3.72 21.57
CA ALA A 277 -13.16 -4.99 22.21
C ALA A 277 -11.66 -5.33 22.12
N THR A 278 -11.17 -6.17 23.02
CA THR A 278 -9.78 -6.61 23.01
C THR A 278 -9.72 -8.11 22.72
N LEU A 279 -8.93 -8.50 21.71
CA LEU A 279 -8.55 -9.89 21.47
C LEU A 279 -7.10 -10.09 21.91
N THR A 280 -6.86 -11.02 22.82
CA THR A 280 -5.51 -11.39 23.26
C THR A 280 -5.15 -12.76 22.73
N ILE A 281 -4.07 -12.85 21.97
CA ILE A 281 -3.48 -14.11 21.52
C ILE A 281 -2.27 -14.37 22.40
N ARG A 282 -2.21 -15.55 23.06
CA ARG A 282 -1.10 -15.98 23.91
C ARG A 282 -0.52 -17.27 23.36
N ALA A 283 0.79 -17.31 23.18
CA ALA A 283 1.53 -18.48 22.71
C ALA A 283 2.91 -18.57 23.40
N PRO A 284 2.97 -18.77 24.74
CA PRO A 284 4.23 -18.82 25.45
C PRO A 284 5.21 -19.83 24.81
N GLY A 285 6.44 -19.41 24.53
CA GLY A 285 7.42 -20.22 23.82
C GLY A 285 7.35 -20.19 22.29
N ALA A 286 6.43 -19.43 21.68
CA ALA A 286 6.27 -19.33 20.22
C ALA A 286 7.52 -18.86 19.45
N ARG A 287 8.49 -18.24 20.14
CA ARG A 287 9.77 -17.87 19.54
C ARG A 287 10.67 -19.07 19.25
N THR A 288 10.58 -20.13 20.05
CA THR A 288 11.51 -21.28 20.01
C THR A 288 10.83 -22.61 19.71
N LYS A 289 9.53 -22.69 19.97
CA LYS A 289 8.70 -23.89 19.81
C LYS A 289 7.78 -23.70 18.59
N PRO A 290 8.05 -24.39 17.47
CA PRO A 290 7.28 -24.17 16.24
C PRO A 290 5.94 -24.89 16.24
N TYR A 291 5.76 -25.93 17.06
CA TYR A 291 4.57 -26.79 16.99
C TYR A 291 3.49 -26.37 17.97
N ILE A 292 2.23 -26.72 17.65
CA ILE A 292 1.08 -26.47 18.52
C ILE A 292 0.62 -27.79 19.14
N LYS A 293 0.60 -27.85 20.47
CA LYS A 293 0.09 -28.97 21.26
C LYS A 293 -1.41 -28.88 21.49
N SER A 294 -1.90 -27.68 21.78
CA SER A 294 -3.33 -27.43 21.95
C SER A 294 -3.68 -25.98 21.63
N LEU A 295 -4.95 -25.76 21.27
CA LEU A 295 -5.51 -24.45 21.01
C LEU A 295 -6.82 -24.31 21.78
N THR A 296 -6.98 -23.21 22.51
CA THR A 296 -8.26 -22.83 23.12
C THR A 296 -8.67 -21.42 22.71
N ILE A 297 -9.97 -21.20 22.60
CA ILE A 297 -10.56 -19.87 22.42
C ILE A 297 -11.55 -19.65 23.55
N ASN A 298 -11.32 -18.62 24.37
CA ASN A 298 -12.10 -18.33 25.58
C ASN A 298 -12.23 -19.55 26.50
N GLY A 299 -11.15 -20.33 26.64
CA GLY A 299 -11.10 -21.57 27.43
C GLY A 299 -11.74 -22.80 26.76
N VAL A 300 -12.36 -22.66 25.59
CA VAL A 300 -12.97 -23.78 24.85
C VAL A 300 -11.93 -24.40 23.91
N PRO A 301 -11.66 -25.73 24.00
CA PRO A 301 -10.73 -26.41 23.10
C PRO A 301 -11.17 -26.34 21.64
N VAL A 302 -10.20 -26.09 20.75
CA VAL A 302 -10.36 -26.12 19.29
C VAL A 302 -9.66 -27.37 18.77
N VAL A 303 -10.42 -28.31 18.20
CA VAL A 303 -9.92 -29.62 17.77
C VAL A 303 -9.43 -29.61 16.31
N ALA A 304 -10.09 -28.83 15.45
CA ALA A 304 -9.69 -28.67 14.06
C ALA A 304 -8.68 -27.52 13.92
N PRO A 305 -7.79 -27.53 12.92
CA PRO A 305 -6.84 -26.45 12.68
C PRO A 305 -7.50 -25.24 12.00
N THR A 306 -8.71 -24.86 12.44
CA THR A 306 -9.48 -23.74 11.91
C THR A 306 -10.11 -22.93 13.04
N ILE A 307 -10.10 -21.61 12.87
CA ILE A 307 -10.73 -20.63 13.76
C ILE A 307 -11.85 -19.93 12.99
N ALA A 308 -13.07 -19.96 13.52
CA ALA A 308 -14.17 -19.22 12.93
C ALA A 308 -14.09 -17.74 13.33
N HIS A 309 -14.35 -16.85 12.38
CA HIS A 309 -14.38 -15.40 12.60
C HIS A 309 -15.30 -15.01 13.76
N ALA A 310 -16.46 -15.65 13.87
CA ALA A 310 -17.42 -15.39 14.95
C ALA A 310 -16.86 -15.68 16.35
N GLN A 311 -15.85 -16.55 16.49
CA GLN A 311 -15.23 -16.87 17.79
C GLN A 311 -14.33 -15.74 18.31
N ILE A 312 -13.80 -14.90 17.41
CA ILE A 312 -12.79 -13.89 17.74
C ILE A 312 -13.24 -12.45 17.44
N ALA A 313 -14.29 -12.27 16.64
CA ALA A 313 -14.76 -10.96 16.17
C ALA A 313 -15.18 -9.98 17.27
N HIS A 314 -15.57 -10.50 18.45
CA HIS A 314 -15.99 -9.72 19.61
C HIS A 314 -14.91 -9.59 20.69
N GLY A 315 -13.65 -9.90 20.35
CA GLY A 315 -12.56 -9.97 21.31
C GLY A 315 -12.51 -11.30 22.05
N GLY A 316 -11.80 -11.34 23.17
CA GLY A 316 -11.60 -12.54 23.98
C GLY A 316 -10.13 -12.96 24.04
N GLU A 317 -9.91 -14.26 24.26
CA GLU A 317 -8.58 -14.84 24.38
C GLU A 317 -8.42 -16.07 23.48
N VAL A 318 -7.30 -16.12 22.75
CA VAL A 318 -6.83 -17.29 22.00
C VAL A 318 -5.54 -17.75 22.66
N VAL A 319 -5.48 -19.00 23.12
CA VAL A 319 -4.29 -19.55 23.78
C VAL A 319 -3.78 -20.75 23.00
N PHE A 320 -2.56 -20.62 22.49
CA PHE A 320 -1.76 -21.69 21.91
C PHE A 320 -0.82 -22.26 22.97
N GLU A 321 -0.89 -23.56 23.20
CA GLU A 321 0.14 -24.30 23.93
C GLU A 321 1.19 -24.76 22.93
N MET A 322 2.40 -24.18 23.00
CA MET A 322 3.47 -24.47 22.04
C MET A 322 4.32 -25.69 22.45
N SER A 323 4.79 -26.45 21.48
CA SER A 323 5.64 -27.64 21.63
C SER A 323 6.90 -27.58 20.76
N ASP A 324 7.98 -28.18 21.25
CA ASP A 324 9.24 -28.40 20.56
C ASP A 324 9.24 -29.70 19.73
N MET A 325 8.21 -30.53 19.89
CA MET A 325 7.99 -31.75 19.13
C MET A 325 6.68 -31.69 18.35
N VAL A 326 6.57 -32.49 17.29
CA VAL A 326 5.31 -32.66 16.57
C VAL A 326 4.27 -33.26 17.51
N GLU A 327 3.06 -32.71 17.48
CA GLU A 327 1.95 -33.09 18.36
C GLU A 327 0.78 -33.66 17.54
N ARG A 328 -0.14 -34.37 18.20
CA ARG A 328 -1.34 -34.90 17.52
C ARG A 328 -2.31 -33.80 17.07
N TRP A 329 -2.26 -32.61 17.66
CA TRP A 329 -3.21 -31.55 17.35
C TRP A 329 -3.11 -31.11 15.88
N GLY A 330 -4.24 -31.11 15.17
CA GLY A 330 -4.32 -30.79 13.74
C GLY A 330 -3.73 -31.85 12.79
N ASN A 331 -3.17 -32.93 13.32
CA ASN A 331 -2.57 -34.01 12.54
C ASN A 331 -3.44 -35.28 12.59
N THR A 332 -3.56 -35.98 11.47
CA THR A 332 -4.23 -37.28 11.43
C THR A 332 -3.23 -38.41 11.67
N ASP A 333 -3.64 -39.44 12.42
CA ASP A 333 -2.77 -40.60 12.71
C ASP A 333 -2.31 -41.32 11.44
N GLU A 334 -3.17 -41.35 10.41
CA GLU A 334 -2.84 -41.92 9.09
C GLU A 334 -1.67 -41.19 8.43
N VAL A 335 -1.74 -39.85 8.34
CA VAL A 335 -0.66 -39.03 7.79
C VAL A 335 0.60 -39.15 8.64
N LEU A 336 0.51 -39.01 9.96
CA LEU A 336 1.68 -39.11 10.85
C LEU A 336 2.41 -40.45 10.68
N LYS A 337 1.66 -41.55 10.57
CA LYS A 337 2.20 -42.89 10.36
C LYS A 337 2.87 -43.03 9.00
N GLU A 338 2.24 -42.55 7.93
CA GLU A 338 2.78 -42.63 6.57
C GLU A 338 4.12 -41.91 6.45
N PHE A 339 4.23 -40.72 7.05
CA PHE A 339 5.46 -39.90 7.03
C PHE A 339 6.45 -40.26 8.15
N GLY A 340 6.20 -41.34 8.92
CA GLY A 340 7.11 -41.84 9.95
C GLY A 340 7.36 -40.86 11.11
N VAL A 341 6.40 -39.98 11.41
CA VAL A 341 6.54 -38.94 12.43
C VAL A 341 6.09 -39.46 13.79
N SER A 342 7.01 -39.49 14.76
CA SER A 342 6.67 -39.76 16.16
C SER A 342 6.14 -38.49 16.83
N VAL A 343 4.97 -38.59 17.46
CA VAL A 343 4.41 -37.51 18.29
C VAL A 343 4.96 -37.54 19.70
N GLY A 344 4.98 -36.39 20.38
CA GLY A 344 5.30 -36.29 21.81
C GLY A 344 4.46 -37.31 22.61
N VAL A 345 5.14 -38.16 23.38
CA VAL A 345 4.47 -39.13 24.25
C VAL A 345 3.94 -38.38 25.48
N ASP A 346 2.69 -38.62 25.87
CA ASP A 346 2.21 -38.23 27.20
C ASP A 346 3.24 -38.73 28.25
N GLU A 347 3.76 -37.83 29.10
CA GLU A 347 4.84 -38.07 30.08
C GLU A 347 4.47 -39.07 31.21
N ALA A 348 3.80 -40.17 30.89
CA ALA A 348 3.48 -41.25 31.79
C ALA A 348 3.92 -42.61 31.22
N SER A 349 5.12 -42.71 30.64
CA SER A 349 5.99 -43.90 30.77
C SER A 349 7.19 -43.89 29.81
N VAL A 350 8.31 -44.40 30.32
CA VAL A 350 9.49 -44.95 29.63
C VAL A 350 10.77 -44.08 29.57
N LYS A 351 11.86 -44.73 30.00
CA LYS A 351 13.24 -44.29 30.24
C LYS A 351 14.06 -44.01 28.96
N PRO A 352 15.16 -43.25 29.05
CA PRO A 352 15.83 -42.70 27.87
C PRO A 352 16.72 -43.74 27.17
N SER A 353 16.65 -43.77 25.84
CA SER A 353 17.61 -44.44 24.97
C SER A 353 18.19 -43.41 23.99
N ARG A 354 19.50 -43.18 24.08
CA ARG A 354 20.29 -42.37 23.13
C ARG A 354 20.39 -43.09 21.78
N ARG A 355 20.00 -42.42 20.70
CA ARG A 355 20.65 -42.57 19.38
C ARG A 355 20.55 -41.28 18.57
N THR A 356 21.71 -40.85 18.09
CA THR A 356 22.00 -39.71 17.23
C THR A 356 21.84 -40.08 15.76
N HIS A 357 21.08 -39.33 14.97
CA HIS A 357 21.23 -39.23 13.50
C HIS A 357 21.00 -37.77 13.08
N GLY A 358 21.77 -37.34 12.07
CA GLY A 358 22.06 -35.95 11.73
C GLY A 358 20.84 -35.12 11.31
N ARG A 359 20.66 -34.00 12.00
CA ARG A 359 19.77 -32.89 11.63
C ARG A 359 20.56 -31.88 10.80
N THR A 360 20.01 -31.45 9.68
CA THR A 360 20.19 -30.05 9.23
C THR A 360 19.59 -29.20 10.34
N SER A 361 20.41 -28.38 11.03
CA SER A 361 20.01 -27.85 12.32
C SER A 361 18.94 -26.77 12.17
N MET A 362 17.72 -27.09 12.59
CA MET A 362 16.63 -26.15 12.91
C MET A 362 17.13 -24.98 13.80
N SER A 363 18.26 -25.13 14.51
CA SER A 363 18.90 -24.04 15.26
C SER A 363 19.32 -22.87 14.37
N ALA A 364 19.68 -23.08 13.10
CA ALA A 364 20.05 -21.98 12.20
C ALA A 364 18.83 -21.15 11.77
N ILE A 365 17.65 -21.77 11.66
CA ILE A 365 16.37 -21.09 11.41
C ILE A 365 15.93 -20.31 12.67
N LEU A 366 16.20 -20.87 13.86
CA LEU A 366 15.89 -20.25 15.15
C LEU A 366 16.84 -19.09 15.50
N ASP A 367 18.10 -19.15 15.10
CA ASP A 367 19.09 -18.07 15.30
C ASP A 367 18.80 -16.85 14.39
N ALA A 368 18.26 -17.06 13.18
CA ALA A 368 17.81 -15.97 12.31
C ALA A 368 16.64 -15.15 12.92
N MET A 369 15.83 -15.77 13.79
CA MET A 369 14.77 -15.06 14.54
C MET A 369 15.27 -14.36 15.81
N GLN A 370 16.49 -14.66 16.28
CA GLN A 370 17.06 -14.06 17.50
C GLN A 370 17.63 -12.65 17.30
N HIS A 371 17.90 -12.22 16.07
CA HIS A 371 18.49 -10.90 15.79
C HIS A 371 17.46 -9.82 15.43
N LEU A 372 16.45 -9.67 16.30
CA LEU A 372 15.58 -8.50 16.36
C LEU A 372 15.88 -7.69 17.64
N GLU A 373 17.16 -7.42 17.88
CA GLU A 373 17.63 -6.35 18.75
C GLU A 373 18.28 -5.28 17.85
N VAL A 374 17.57 -4.18 17.64
CA VAL A 374 18.19 -2.95 17.13
C VAL A 374 18.48 -2.07 18.34
N GLU A 375 19.72 -2.16 18.82
CA GLU A 375 20.32 -1.16 19.69
C GLU A 375 20.84 -0.03 18.78
N LEU A 376 20.16 1.11 18.77
CA LEU A 376 20.63 2.34 18.13
C LEU A 376 21.32 3.20 19.19
N GLN A 377 22.63 2.99 19.38
CA GLN A 377 23.47 3.94 20.10
C GLN A 377 24.84 4.06 19.41
N CYS A 378 25.09 5.26 18.84
CA CYS A 378 26.37 5.97 18.65
C CYS A 378 26.17 7.02 17.54
N CYS A 379 26.60 8.29 17.61
CA CYS A 379 27.54 8.99 18.48
C CYS A 379 27.07 10.42 18.77
N GLY A 380 27.12 10.81 20.04
CA GLY A 380 27.37 12.19 20.43
C GLY A 380 28.87 12.46 20.37
N LEU A 381 29.25 13.62 19.83
CA LEU A 381 30.62 14.14 19.90
C LEU A 381 30.61 15.45 20.70
N HIS A 382 31.10 15.31 21.94
CA HIS A 382 31.83 16.25 22.79
C HIS A 382 31.59 17.76 22.67
N LYS A 383 31.00 18.30 23.76
CA LYS A 383 31.46 19.55 24.38
C LYS A 383 32.90 19.35 24.89
N ASN A 384 33.81 20.23 24.47
CA ASN A 384 34.93 20.72 25.27
C ASN A 384 35.52 21.95 24.58
N LEU A 385 35.24 23.12 25.14
CA LEU A 385 36.13 24.27 25.20
C LEU A 385 35.64 25.11 26.39
N HIS A 386 36.20 24.79 27.55
CA HIS A 386 36.32 25.73 28.67
C HIS A 386 37.78 26.18 28.73
N ASP A 387 37.95 27.36 29.35
CA ASP A 387 39.16 28.13 29.64
C ASP A 387 39.47 29.25 28.62
N HIS A 388 39.63 30.53 28.99
CA HIS A 388 39.82 31.14 30.30
C HIS A 388 39.57 32.67 30.22
N HIS A 389 39.15 33.25 31.35
CA HIS A 389 39.39 34.63 31.85
C HIS A 389 38.58 35.88 31.38
N GLN A 390 37.89 36.46 32.39
CA GLN A 390 37.83 37.88 32.80
C GLN A 390 37.32 38.92 31.77
N PHE A 391 36.22 39.64 31.98
CA PHE A 391 36.04 40.67 33.01
C PHE A 391 34.54 40.99 33.18
N LYS A 392 34.13 41.24 34.43
CA LYS A 392 32.87 41.94 34.78
C LYS A 392 33.09 43.45 34.73
N ASN A 393 32.00 44.16 34.43
CA ASN A 393 31.67 45.57 34.76
C ASN A 393 32.34 46.69 33.93
N ASN A 394 31.54 47.41 33.12
CA ASN A 394 31.09 48.76 33.49
C ASN A 394 29.90 49.24 32.64
N PRO A 395 28.93 49.99 33.22
CA PRO A 395 27.81 50.60 32.52
C PRO A 395 28.13 52.06 32.09
N GLY A 396 27.47 52.51 31.02
CA GLY A 396 27.39 53.93 30.66
C GLY A 396 28.08 54.27 29.34
N PHE A 397 27.30 54.47 28.29
CA PHE A 397 26.97 55.79 27.76
C PHE A 397 26.00 55.63 26.59
N ALA A 398 24.78 56.15 26.78
CA ALA A 398 23.91 56.54 25.67
C ALA A 398 24.69 57.58 24.82
N THR A 399 24.61 57.56 23.49
CA THR A 399 23.54 58.26 22.77
C THR A 399 23.70 58.10 21.25
N SER A 400 22.54 58.08 20.57
CA SER A 400 22.27 58.47 19.17
C SER A 400 23.06 57.78 18.06
N TYR A 401 22.39 56.99 17.21
CA TYR A 401 21.71 57.48 16.01
C TYR A 401 20.96 56.31 15.32
N ASN A 402 19.71 56.58 14.97
CA ASN A 402 18.93 56.00 13.87
C ASN A 402 18.68 54.47 13.83
N THR A 403 17.43 54.16 14.17
CA THR A 403 16.57 53.17 13.50
C THR A 403 17.02 52.76 12.10
N VAL A 404 17.42 51.50 11.93
CA VAL A 404 17.47 50.81 10.63
C VAL A 404 16.74 49.47 10.73
N ILE A 405 15.50 49.51 10.20
CA ILE A 405 14.83 48.54 9.33
C ILE A 405 14.99 47.04 9.67
N ARG A 406 13.94 46.53 10.33
CA ARG A 406 13.60 45.11 10.46
C ARG A 406 13.11 44.56 9.10
N GLY A 407 13.47 43.32 8.78
CA GLY A 407 13.19 42.59 7.53
C GLY A 407 11.72 42.27 7.20
N ALA A 408 10.77 43.07 7.67
CA ALA A 408 9.39 42.97 7.21
C ALA A 408 9.26 43.55 5.78
N PRO A 409 8.38 43.01 4.92
CA PRO A 409 8.01 43.64 3.66
C PRO A 409 7.66 45.13 3.89
N PRO A 410 8.04 46.04 2.98
CA PRO A 410 7.85 47.46 3.20
C PRO A 410 6.37 47.79 3.47
N ARG A 411 6.11 48.49 4.60
CA ARG A 411 4.75 48.88 5.03
C ARG A 411 4.00 49.72 3.98
N HIS A 412 4.73 50.31 3.04
CA HIS A 412 4.18 50.95 1.85
C HIS A 412 4.63 50.19 0.60
N PRO A 413 3.70 49.83 -0.31
CA PRO A 413 4.08 49.18 -1.56
C PRO A 413 5.02 50.10 -2.36
N PRO A 414 6.08 49.55 -2.96
CA PRO A 414 7.01 50.32 -3.79
C PRO A 414 6.28 50.90 -5.01
N ASN A 415 6.78 52.03 -5.54
CA ASN A 415 6.15 52.72 -6.67
C ASN A 415 6.45 52.06 -8.03
N ALA A 416 7.39 51.12 -8.09
CA ALA A 416 7.79 50.39 -9.28
C ALA A 416 7.83 48.88 -8.99
N PRO A 417 7.74 48.02 -10.03
CA PRO A 417 7.92 46.57 -9.88
C PRO A 417 9.32 46.24 -9.34
N ILE A 418 9.40 45.22 -8.49
CA ILE A 418 10.66 44.74 -7.91
C ILE A 418 10.91 43.32 -8.39
N ILE A 419 12.13 43.06 -8.88
CA ILE A 419 12.58 41.74 -9.32
C ILE A 419 13.34 41.06 -8.19
N TYR A 420 12.88 39.88 -7.79
CA TYR A 420 13.52 39.00 -6.83
C TYR A 420 14.12 37.80 -7.55
N THR A 421 15.27 37.35 -7.08
CA THR A 421 16.01 36.25 -7.69
C THR A 421 16.11 35.09 -6.72
N PHE A 422 15.91 33.87 -7.22
CA PHE A 422 16.16 32.66 -6.42
C PHE A 422 17.63 32.29 -6.53
N SER A 423 18.26 31.99 -5.40
CA SER A 423 19.61 31.43 -5.40
C SER A 423 19.61 30.03 -6.03
N ASP A 424 20.79 29.56 -6.42
CA ASP A 424 21.01 28.14 -6.67
C ASP A 424 20.62 27.29 -5.46
N TRP A 425 20.29 26.02 -5.72
CA TRP A 425 20.02 25.04 -4.68
C TRP A 425 21.30 24.75 -3.88
N ALA A 426 21.24 25.02 -2.58
CA ALA A 426 22.20 24.51 -1.60
C ALA A 426 21.60 23.28 -0.93
N LYS A 427 21.96 22.09 -1.43
CA LYS A 427 21.49 20.77 -0.99
C LYS A 427 19.98 20.55 -1.16
N ASP A 428 19.18 21.06 -0.23
CA ASP A 428 17.72 20.89 -0.10
C ASP A 428 16.98 22.22 0.11
N SER A 429 17.69 23.35 0.01
CA SER A 429 17.08 24.67 0.15
C SER A 429 17.63 25.70 -0.83
N MET A 430 16.83 26.72 -1.10
CA MET A 430 17.18 27.91 -1.87
C MET A 430 16.71 29.16 -1.12
N LEU A 431 17.25 30.30 -1.51
CA LEU A 431 16.93 31.60 -0.92
C LEU A 431 16.23 32.48 -1.96
N LEU A 432 15.23 33.24 -1.53
CA LEU A 432 14.72 34.37 -2.30
C LEU A 432 15.47 35.64 -1.90
N LEU A 433 16.22 36.19 -2.83
CA LEU A 433 17.08 37.34 -2.61
C LEU A 433 16.41 38.64 -3.09
N PRO A 434 16.65 39.78 -2.41
CA PRO A 434 16.23 41.09 -2.88
C PRO A 434 16.97 41.47 -4.18
N PRO A 435 16.54 42.55 -4.86
CA PRO A 435 17.27 43.10 -6.02
C PRO A 435 18.77 43.29 -5.71
N ARG A 436 19.62 43.06 -6.71
CA ARG A 436 21.09 43.16 -6.55
C ARG A 436 21.57 44.57 -6.16
N ASP A 437 20.78 45.60 -6.44
CA ASP A 437 21.01 47.00 -6.08
C ASP A 437 20.41 47.41 -4.73
N ALA A 438 19.74 46.50 -4.02
CA ALA A 438 19.19 46.77 -2.69
C ALA A 438 20.32 46.96 -1.66
N LEU A 439 20.16 47.97 -0.78
CA LEU A 439 21.09 48.30 0.31
C LEU A 439 21.30 47.12 1.27
N ASN A 440 20.28 46.27 1.44
CA ASN A 440 20.35 45.06 2.24
C ASN A 440 20.20 43.85 1.31
N GLN A 441 21.26 43.04 1.20
CA GLN A 441 21.29 41.81 0.41
C GLN A 441 20.90 40.56 1.23
N SER A 442 20.41 40.75 2.46
CA SER A 442 19.95 39.63 3.29
C SER A 442 18.79 38.89 2.60
N PRO A 443 18.76 37.55 2.65
CA PRO A 443 17.68 36.78 2.06
C PRO A 443 16.35 37.12 2.71
N LEU A 444 15.29 37.19 1.90
CA LEU A 444 13.93 37.50 2.38
C LEU A 444 13.18 36.24 2.80
N TYR A 445 13.37 35.15 2.03
CA TYR A 445 12.75 33.86 2.32
C TYR A 445 13.75 32.74 2.13
N ARG A 446 13.57 31.68 2.91
CA ARG A 446 14.22 30.38 2.70
C ARG A 446 13.15 29.38 2.28
N ILE A 447 13.36 28.75 1.14
CA ILE A 447 12.51 27.67 0.64
C ILE A 447 13.28 26.36 0.79
N SER A 448 12.69 25.38 1.46
CA SER A 448 13.24 24.03 1.55
C SER A 448 12.32 23.02 0.90
N VAL A 449 12.91 21.98 0.34
CA VAL A 449 12.21 20.81 -0.16
C VAL A 449 12.77 19.60 0.57
N GLU A 450 11.91 18.99 1.36
CA GLU A 450 12.25 17.77 2.09
C GLU A 450 11.48 16.62 1.45
N LEU A 451 12.18 15.52 1.17
CA LEU A 451 11.50 14.26 0.91
C LEU A 451 10.91 13.79 2.24
N ASP A 452 9.59 13.70 2.30
CA ASP A 452 8.89 13.12 3.44
C ASP A 452 9.12 11.60 3.40
N LEU A 453 10.21 11.19 4.05
CA LEU A 453 10.61 9.82 4.26
C LEU A 453 9.84 9.16 5.41
N ASN A 454 8.82 9.83 5.95
CA ASN A 454 7.97 9.22 6.94
C ASN A 454 7.35 7.94 6.33
N PRO A 455 7.74 6.75 6.82
CA PRO A 455 7.25 5.49 6.25
C PRO A 455 5.74 5.32 6.47
N MET A 456 5.14 6.24 7.24
CA MET A 456 3.72 6.30 7.59
C MET A 456 2.88 7.12 6.60
N LEU A 457 3.48 7.80 5.61
CA LEU A 457 2.79 8.63 4.64
C LEU A 457 3.16 8.20 3.21
N PRO A 458 2.28 8.43 2.22
CA PRO A 458 2.67 8.31 0.82
C PRO A 458 3.93 9.13 0.58
N LEU A 459 4.94 8.55 -0.08
CA LEU A 459 6.16 9.28 -0.42
C LEU A 459 5.79 10.60 -1.09
N SER A 460 6.24 11.70 -0.50
CA SER A 460 5.86 13.03 -0.94
C SER A 460 7.02 14.00 -0.76
N TYR A 461 7.11 14.99 -1.64
CA TYR A 461 7.96 16.14 -1.40
C TYR A 461 7.14 17.18 -0.65
N THR A 462 7.68 17.64 0.48
CA THR A 462 7.10 18.75 1.23
C THR A 462 7.96 19.98 1.03
N THR A 463 7.35 21.03 0.49
CA THR A 463 7.99 22.33 0.31
C THR A 463 7.55 23.26 1.43
N LYS A 464 8.52 23.83 2.17
CA LYS A 464 8.28 24.80 3.24
C LYS A 464 8.89 26.14 2.87
N VAL A 465 8.14 27.21 3.13
CA VAL A 465 8.55 28.59 2.88
C VAL A 465 8.63 29.32 4.21
N TRP A 466 9.82 29.75 4.58
CA TRP A 466 10.08 30.54 5.78
C TRP A 466 10.45 31.97 5.43
N ARG A 467 9.96 32.92 6.21
CA ARG A 467 10.47 34.30 6.20
C ARG A 467 11.75 34.36 7.03
N CYS A 468 12.77 35.06 6.51
CA CYS A 468 14.05 35.23 7.19
C CYS A 468 14.04 36.53 8.01
N ASP A 469 13.66 36.46 9.29
CA ASP A 469 13.62 37.62 10.19
C ASP A 469 14.64 37.48 11.33
N GLY A 470 15.90 37.90 11.10
CA GLY A 470 16.92 38.19 12.12
C GLY A 470 17.30 37.04 13.08
N ASP A 471 16.42 36.72 14.04
CA ASP A 471 16.62 35.74 15.13
C ASP A 471 15.65 34.55 15.09
N GLY A 472 14.74 34.48 14.10
CA GLY A 472 13.81 33.35 13.93
C GLY A 472 13.26 33.25 12.51
N SER A 473 13.05 32.01 12.04
CA SER A 473 12.42 31.75 10.74
C SER A 473 10.91 31.49 10.93
N ASP A 474 10.06 32.43 10.52
CA ASP A 474 8.61 32.27 10.59
C ASP A 474 8.11 31.42 9.41
N LEU A 475 7.39 30.32 9.69
CA LEU A 475 6.79 29.49 8.66
C LEU A 475 5.59 30.21 8.02
N VAL A 476 5.75 30.58 6.76
CA VAL A 476 4.73 31.31 5.98
C VAL A 476 3.75 30.33 5.35
N GLY A 477 4.26 29.27 4.74
CA GLY A 477 3.44 28.27 4.09
C GLY A 477 4.16 26.95 3.85
N GLU A 478 3.37 25.91 3.65
CA GLU A 478 3.83 24.55 3.39
C GLU A 478 2.86 23.86 2.44
N PHE A 479 3.38 23.09 1.49
CA PHE A 479 2.56 22.21 0.68
C PHE A 479 3.28 20.90 0.38
N SER A 480 2.52 19.81 0.28
CA SER A 480 3.06 18.48 -0.03
C SER A 480 2.52 17.95 -1.35
N TYR A 481 3.42 17.45 -2.19
CA TYR A 481 3.08 16.77 -3.44
C TYR A 481 3.39 15.28 -3.35
N VAL A 482 2.36 14.44 -3.49
CA VAL A 482 2.47 12.99 -3.36
C VAL A 482 2.99 12.40 -4.67
N LEU A 483 4.07 11.61 -4.59
CA LEU A 483 4.73 10.98 -5.74
C LEU A 483 4.02 9.72 -6.23
N THR A 484 3.13 9.14 -5.42
CA THR A 484 2.40 7.91 -5.74
C THR A 484 0.92 8.18 -6.05
N PRO A 485 0.29 7.44 -6.99
CA PRO A 485 -1.15 7.52 -7.18
C PRO A 485 -1.87 7.18 -5.86
N SER A 486 -3.03 7.78 -5.62
CA SER A 486 -3.78 7.63 -4.37
C SER A 486 -4.17 6.17 -4.06
N TYR A 487 -3.30 5.44 -3.35
CA TYR A 487 -3.58 4.15 -2.74
C TYR A 487 -3.76 4.31 -1.24
N TYR A 488 -4.55 3.41 -0.63
CA TYR A 488 -4.81 3.40 0.81
C TYR A 488 -3.58 2.85 1.53
N PHE A 489 -3.02 3.58 2.50
CA PHE A 489 -1.89 3.10 3.31
C PHE A 489 -2.38 2.70 4.72
N ALA A 490 -2.22 1.44 5.12
CA ALA A 490 -2.48 0.89 6.46
C ALA A 490 -1.21 0.91 7.33
N VAL A 491 -0.91 1.99 8.02
CA VAL A 491 0.38 2.11 8.67
C VAL A 491 0.52 1.22 9.90
N LEU A 492 1.57 0.39 9.96
CA LEU A 492 1.93 -0.44 11.11
C LEU A 492 2.95 0.31 11.99
N ARG A 493 2.56 0.77 13.19
CA ARG A 493 3.55 1.18 14.20
C ARG A 493 3.95 -0.02 15.02
N PHE A 494 5.24 -0.33 15.07
CA PHE A 494 5.81 -1.24 16.05
C PHE A 494 6.44 -0.40 17.16
N GLN A 495 5.85 -0.42 18.35
CA GLN A 495 6.43 0.17 19.55
C GLN A 495 6.96 -0.95 20.44
N ASN A 496 8.27 -0.95 20.67
CA ASN A 496 8.91 -1.84 21.63
C ASN A 496 8.84 -1.18 23.02
N LEU A 497 8.11 -1.79 23.94
CA LEU A 497 8.01 -1.39 25.35
C LEU A 497 8.55 -2.51 26.26
N GLY A 498 9.66 -3.13 25.87
CA GLY A 498 10.27 -4.26 26.59
C GLY A 498 9.55 -5.57 26.28
N ALA A 499 8.78 -6.11 27.23
CA ALA A 499 8.07 -7.40 27.09
C ALA A 499 6.82 -7.34 26.18
N THR A 500 6.49 -6.17 25.61
CA THR A 500 5.29 -5.96 24.79
C THR A 500 5.66 -5.23 23.51
N PHE A 501 5.25 -5.80 22.36
CA PHE A 501 5.28 -5.13 21.06
C PHE A 501 3.87 -4.65 20.74
N ILE A 502 3.68 -3.33 20.63
CA ILE A 502 2.41 -2.76 20.18
C ILE A 502 2.47 -2.61 18.67
N VAL A 503 1.58 -3.30 17.95
CA VAL A 503 1.35 -3.13 16.52
C VAL A 503 0.09 -2.29 16.32
N SER A 504 0.23 -1.02 15.96
CA SER A 504 -0.94 -0.16 15.66
C SER A 504 -1.13 -0.05 14.15
N ILE A 505 -2.31 -0.43 13.64
CA ILE A 505 -2.67 -0.27 12.22
C ILE A 505 -3.49 1.02 12.04
N ALA A 506 -2.95 2.01 11.34
CA ALA A 506 -3.62 3.27 11.04
C ALA A 506 -3.81 3.44 9.53
N LEU A 507 -5.04 3.31 9.03
CA LEU A 507 -5.37 3.60 7.63
C LEU A 507 -5.31 5.12 7.38
N ASN A 508 -4.21 5.64 6.85
CA ASN A 508 -4.00 7.08 6.68
C ASN A 508 -4.13 7.50 5.20
N ASN A 509 -5.12 8.33 4.91
CA ASN A 509 -5.37 8.93 3.60
C ASN A 509 -5.04 10.43 3.65
N LYS A 510 -3.76 10.81 3.70
CA LYS A 510 -3.40 12.21 3.47
C LYS A 510 -3.21 12.47 1.98
N ARG A 511 -4.28 13.01 1.38
CA ARG A 511 -4.27 13.66 0.05
C ARG A 511 -3.56 15.01 0.18
N ALA A 512 -2.68 15.36 -0.76
CA ALA A 512 -1.96 16.64 -0.87
C ALA A 512 -2.64 17.83 -0.15
N VAL A 513 -1.95 18.38 0.84
CA VAL A 513 -2.41 19.48 1.72
C VAL A 513 -1.59 20.72 1.44
N ILE A 514 -2.21 21.88 1.57
CA ILE A 514 -1.55 23.19 1.60
C ILE A 514 -1.91 23.90 2.91
N ARG A 515 -0.92 24.54 3.52
CA ARG A 515 -1.04 25.44 4.66
C ARG A 515 -0.46 26.80 4.30
N LEU A 516 -1.17 27.86 4.61
CA LEU A 516 -0.70 29.25 4.53
C LEU A 516 -1.16 29.98 5.79
N GLY A 517 -0.20 30.39 6.63
CA GLY A 517 -0.49 30.84 8.00
C GLY A 517 -1.31 29.80 8.79
N ASP A 518 -2.46 30.21 9.30
CA ASP A 518 -3.39 29.36 10.06
C ASP A 518 -4.40 28.61 9.18
N THR A 519 -4.43 28.88 7.88
CA THR A 519 -5.37 28.22 6.96
C THR A 519 -4.77 26.94 6.42
N SER A 520 -5.47 25.81 6.57
CA SER A 520 -5.07 24.52 6.00
C SER A 520 -6.21 23.86 5.23
N THR A 521 -5.93 23.42 4.00
CA THR A 521 -6.93 22.77 3.14
C THR A 521 -6.26 21.82 2.15
N ARG A 522 -7.06 21.07 1.38
CA ARG A 522 -6.56 20.19 0.33
C ARG A 522 -6.12 21.00 -0.88
N LEU A 523 -4.97 20.66 -1.46
CA LEU A 523 -4.40 21.37 -2.62
C LEU A 523 -5.39 21.45 -3.80
N ARG A 524 -6.14 20.38 -4.06
CA ARG A 524 -7.19 20.32 -5.11
C ARG A 524 -8.33 21.33 -4.94
N ASN A 525 -8.54 21.84 -3.71
CA ASN A 525 -9.57 22.83 -3.42
C ASN A 525 -9.04 24.26 -3.69
N VAL A 526 -7.72 24.41 -3.81
CA VAL A 526 -7.05 25.70 -3.94
C VAL A 526 -6.63 25.97 -5.36
N ILE A 527 -6.09 24.98 -6.07
CA ILE A 527 -5.63 25.16 -7.45
C ILE A 527 -6.41 24.28 -8.41
N SER A 528 -6.86 24.87 -9.52
CA SER A 528 -7.57 24.16 -10.60
C SER A 528 -7.29 24.79 -11.96
N GLY A 529 -7.31 23.99 -13.02
CA GLY A 529 -7.12 24.50 -14.39
C GLY A 529 -8.34 25.27 -14.89
N ILE A 530 -8.14 26.50 -15.36
CA ILE A 530 -9.18 27.31 -16.01
C ILE A 530 -9.43 26.72 -17.40
N ASN A 531 -10.71 26.48 -17.76
CA ASN A 531 -11.11 25.86 -19.02
C ASN A 531 -10.39 24.53 -19.31
N LYS A 532 -10.06 23.75 -18.27
CA LYS A 532 -9.28 22.50 -18.33
C LYS A 532 -7.85 22.66 -18.86
N SER A 533 -7.33 23.89 -18.95
CA SER A 533 -5.94 24.16 -19.29
C SER A 533 -4.98 23.56 -18.25
N GLN A 534 -3.84 23.04 -18.72
CA GLN A 534 -2.73 22.60 -17.87
C GLN A 534 -1.68 23.70 -17.65
N LYS A 535 -1.87 24.88 -18.25
CA LYS A 535 -0.94 26.03 -18.14
C LYS A 535 -1.65 27.33 -17.73
N HIS A 536 -2.92 27.25 -17.32
CA HIS A 536 -3.71 28.40 -16.86
C HIS A 536 -4.53 27.99 -15.65
N PHE A 537 -4.23 28.57 -14.49
CA PHE A 537 -4.68 28.09 -13.20
C PHE A 537 -5.49 29.16 -12.45
N ASN A 538 -6.57 28.73 -11.79
CA ASN A 538 -7.29 29.48 -10.77
C ASN A 538 -6.76 29.07 -9.40
N TRP A 539 -6.35 30.06 -8.61
CA TRP A 539 -5.98 29.94 -7.21
C TRP A 539 -7.09 30.51 -6.32
N SER A 540 -7.55 29.72 -5.35
CA SER A 540 -8.63 30.07 -4.42
C SER A 540 -8.30 29.58 -3.01
N LEU A 541 -7.45 30.33 -2.30
CA LEU A 541 -7.18 30.14 -0.87
C LEU A 541 -7.65 31.34 -0.05
N SER A 542 -6.83 32.40 0.04
CA SER A 542 -7.18 33.63 0.76
C SER A 542 -7.65 34.69 -0.23
N ASN A 543 -6.95 34.82 -1.36
CA ASN A 543 -7.33 35.70 -2.46
C ASN A 543 -7.59 34.87 -3.72
N ARG A 544 -8.49 35.36 -4.57
CA ARG A 544 -8.70 34.78 -5.90
C ARG A 544 -7.68 35.35 -6.87
N MET A 545 -6.73 34.52 -7.29
CA MET A 545 -5.67 34.90 -8.24
C MET A 545 -5.70 33.94 -9.44
N HIS A 546 -5.34 34.44 -10.61
CA HIS A 546 -5.13 33.61 -11.80
C HIS A 546 -3.65 33.62 -12.19
N TRP A 547 -3.13 32.43 -12.53
CA TRP A 547 -1.78 32.25 -13.05
C TRP A 547 -1.87 31.77 -14.50
N ASP A 548 -1.40 32.59 -15.45
CA ASP A 548 -1.36 32.25 -16.87
C ASP A 548 0.09 32.02 -17.32
N CYS A 549 0.43 30.76 -17.56
CA CYS A 549 1.75 30.27 -17.94
C CYS A 549 1.78 29.72 -19.38
N ARG A 550 0.86 30.21 -20.23
CA ARG A 550 0.76 29.73 -21.62
C ARG A 550 1.87 30.29 -22.51
N GLN A 551 2.51 31.39 -22.10
CA GLN A 551 3.63 31.99 -22.80
C GLN A 551 4.95 31.35 -22.34
N SER A 552 5.93 31.36 -23.23
CA SER A 552 7.31 30.93 -22.97
C SER A 552 8.26 31.98 -23.52
N LEU A 553 9.41 32.13 -22.88
CA LEU A 553 10.53 32.93 -23.37
C LEU A 553 11.31 32.17 -24.45
N ASP A 554 12.20 32.87 -25.16
CA ASP A 554 13.00 32.31 -26.26
C ASP A 554 13.91 31.15 -25.82
N ASP A 555 14.30 31.13 -24.54
CA ASP A 555 15.09 30.06 -23.91
C ASP A 555 14.26 28.83 -23.50
N GLY A 556 12.95 28.85 -23.75
CA GLY A 556 12.01 27.79 -23.38
C GLY A 556 11.44 27.91 -21.95
N SER A 557 11.91 28.86 -21.14
CA SER A 557 11.38 29.10 -19.79
C SER A 557 9.89 29.51 -19.87
N PRO A 558 8.98 28.93 -19.09
CA PRO A 558 7.60 29.38 -19.08
C PRO A 558 7.52 30.77 -18.42
N MET A 559 6.71 31.66 -18.99
CA MET A 559 6.44 32.97 -18.41
C MET A 559 5.05 32.95 -17.78
N CYS A 560 5.02 32.90 -16.45
CA CYS A 560 3.80 32.84 -15.66
C CYS A 560 3.37 34.23 -15.18
N ILE A 561 2.23 34.73 -15.66
CA ILE A 561 1.66 36.02 -15.25
C ILE A 561 0.59 35.80 -14.18
N CYS A 562 0.72 36.47 -13.03
CA CYS A 562 -0.27 36.44 -11.96
C CYS A 562 -1.10 37.72 -11.94
N TYR A 563 -2.43 37.58 -11.96
CA TYR A 563 -3.36 38.71 -11.94
C TYR A 563 -4.61 38.45 -11.08
N LEU A 564 -5.21 39.54 -10.59
CA LEU A 564 -6.50 39.52 -9.90
C LEU A 564 -7.63 39.68 -10.92
N PRO A 565 -8.57 38.72 -11.06
CA PRO A 565 -9.65 38.81 -12.02
C PRO A 565 -10.60 39.99 -11.71
N SER A 566 -11.06 40.71 -12.74
CA SER A 566 -12.02 41.81 -12.58
C SER A 566 -13.39 41.28 -12.12
N THR A 567 -14.05 41.98 -11.19
CA THR A 567 -15.37 41.62 -10.64
C THR A 567 -16.55 41.99 -11.54
N THR A 568 -16.33 42.59 -12.71
CA THR A 568 -17.41 42.94 -13.65
C THR A 568 -17.63 41.84 -14.69
N GLN A 569 -18.55 40.91 -14.42
CA GLN A 569 -19.14 40.07 -15.46
C GLN A 569 -20.12 40.91 -16.30
N GLY A 570 -19.85 41.02 -17.60
CA GLY A 570 -20.87 41.39 -18.58
C GLY A 570 -20.39 42.22 -19.76
N SER A 571 -19.63 41.64 -20.70
CA SER A 571 -19.83 41.86 -22.15
C SER A 571 -18.81 41.08 -22.95
N SER A 572 -19.28 40.41 -24.01
CA SER A 572 -18.47 39.79 -25.05
C SER A 572 -17.59 40.81 -25.76
N SER A 573 -16.28 40.79 -25.52
CA SER A 573 -15.31 41.38 -26.46
C SER A 573 -14.02 40.58 -26.47
N SER A 574 -13.57 40.22 -27.67
CA SER A 574 -12.38 39.43 -27.95
C SER A 574 -11.17 40.33 -28.17
N SER A 575 -10.76 41.06 -27.12
CA SER A 575 -9.52 41.86 -27.12
C SER A 575 -8.69 41.58 -25.86
N PRO A 576 -7.34 41.54 -25.91
CA PRO A 576 -6.49 41.06 -24.81
C PRO A 576 -6.42 41.97 -23.57
N THR A 577 -7.17 43.08 -23.56
CA THR A 577 -7.06 44.15 -22.56
C THR A 577 -8.15 44.14 -21.49
N ASP A 578 -8.97 43.08 -21.41
CA ASP A 578 -9.85 42.82 -20.26
C ASP A 578 -9.10 42.03 -19.14
N ALA A 579 -7.76 42.10 -19.17
CA ALA A 579 -6.87 41.39 -18.28
C ALA A 579 -6.97 41.99 -16.88
N GLY A 580 -7.30 41.14 -15.91
CA GLY A 580 -7.27 41.50 -14.50
C GLY A 580 -5.96 42.18 -14.08
N LEU A 581 -5.97 42.88 -12.94
CA LEU A 581 -4.81 43.63 -12.48
C LEU A 581 -3.61 42.69 -12.27
N GLN A 582 -2.56 42.85 -13.07
CA GLN A 582 -1.30 42.12 -12.90
C GLN A 582 -0.64 42.51 -11.57
N ILE A 583 -0.30 41.51 -10.77
CA ILE A 583 0.28 41.68 -9.44
C ILE A 583 1.65 41.03 -9.32
N ALA A 584 1.97 40.04 -10.16
CA ALA A 584 3.29 39.42 -10.23
C ALA A 584 3.54 38.76 -11.60
N SER A 585 4.81 38.47 -11.89
CA SER A 585 5.22 37.52 -12.92
C SER A 585 6.31 36.62 -12.37
N PHE A 586 6.29 35.36 -12.77
CA PHE A 586 7.24 34.34 -12.35
C PHE A 586 7.82 33.63 -13.58
N VAL A 587 9.14 33.52 -13.63
CA VAL A 587 9.85 32.81 -14.68
C VAL A 587 10.71 31.74 -13.99
N PRO A 588 10.22 30.49 -13.90
CA PRO A 588 11.05 29.38 -13.46
C PRO A 588 12.00 28.95 -14.59
N PRO A 589 13.02 28.14 -14.28
CA PRO A 589 13.91 27.59 -15.28
C PRO A 589 13.15 26.70 -16.29
N PRO A 590 13.69 26.48 -17.51
CA PRO A 590 13.10 25.56 -18.47
C PRO A 590 13.00 24.15 -17.87
N PRO A 591 11.87 23.42 -18.06
CA PRO A 591 11.68 22.09 -17.48
C PRO A 591 12.75 21.06 -17.86
N ASP A 592 13.36 21.22 -19.04
CA ASP A 592 14.34 20.29 -19.62
C ASP A 592 15.79 20.82 -19.57
N ALA A 593 16.05 21.94 -18.87
CA ALA A 593 17.39 22.50 -18.78
C ALA A 593 18.32 21.62 -17.92
N SER A 594 19.56 21.42 -18.39
CA SER A 594 20.62 20.78 -17.62
C SER A 594 21.35 21.81 -16.75
N PRO A 595 21.85 21.45 -15.56
CA PRO A 595 22.62 22.36 -14.72
C PRO A 595 23.86 22.94 -15.44
N PRO A 596 24.23 24.21 -15.21
CA PRO A 596 23.57 25.18 -14.34
C PRO A 596 22.27 25.72 -14.96
N LEU A 597 21.21 25.74 -14.15
CA LEU A 597 19.90 26.24 -14.58
C LEU A 597 19.93 27.77 -14.67
N PRO A 598 19.20 28.40 -15.60
CA PRO A 598 19.03 29.85 -15.58
C PRO A 598 18.35 30.30 -14.28
N GLU A 599 18.73 31.49 -13.78
CA GLU A 599 18.21 32.05 -12.54
C GLU A 599 16.69 32.23 -12.64
N ALA A 600 15.94 31.58 -11.75
CA ALA A 600 14.51 31.82 -11.64
C ALA A 600 14.27 33.25 -11.11
N THR A 601 13.25 33.93 -11.64
CA THR A 601 12.91 35.30 -11.24
C THR A 601 11.44 35.43 -10.85
N LEU A 602 11.18 36.18 -9.79
CA LEU A 602 9.85 36.57 -9.35
C LEU A 602 9.77 38.09 -9.32
N THR A 603 9.00 38.67 -10.22
CA THR A 603 8.72 40.11 -10.23
C THR A 603 7.41 40.38 -9.52
N ILE A 604 7.43 41.23 -8.51
CA ILE A 604 6.23 41.68 -7.80
C ILE A 604 5.93 43.12 -8.20
N PHE A 605 4.69 43.37 -8.63
CA PHE A 605 4.23 44.72 -8.97
C PHE A 605 3.79 45.45 -7.70
N PRO A 606 3.76 46.80 -7.68
CA PRO A 606 3.39 47.61 -6.51
C PRO A 606 2.23 47.06 -5.68
N ARG A 607 1.10 46.73 -6.33
CA ARG A 607 -0.10 46.22 -5.66
C ARG A 607 0.03 44.77 -5.16
N GLY A 608 0.93 43.98 -5.75
CA GLY A 608 1.22 42.60 -5.36
C GLY A 608 2.03 42.49 -4.06
N HIS A 609 2.78 43.52 -3.66
CA HIS A 609 3.61 43.45 -2.44
C HIS A 609 2.82 43.19 -1.16
N ARG A 610 1.52 43.53 -1.12
CA ARG A 610 0.64 43.21 0.01
C ARG A 610 0.26 41.73 0.08
N LEU A 611 0.42 41.00 -1.01
CA LEU A 611 0.07 39.59 -1.18
C LEU A 611 1.32 38.72 -1.35
N PHE A 612 2.51 39.23 -0.98
CA PHE A 612 3.80 38.61 -1.29
C PHE A 612 3.86 37.14 -0.90
N ASP A 613 3.49 36.82 0.35
CA ASP A 613 3.49 35.45 0.88
C ASP A 613 2.65 34.49 0.02
N GLU A 614 1.43 34.89 -0.33
CA GLU A 614 0.50 34.07 -1.11
C GLU A 614 0.95 33.97 -2.57
N ILE A 615 1.52 35.04 -3.14
CA ILE A 615 2.11 35.02 -4.48
C ILE A 615 3.29 34.05 -4.53
N LEU A 616 4.21 34.11 -3.57
CA LEU A 616 5.38 33.24 -3.53
C LEU A 616 4.98 31.77 -3.41
N VAL A 617 4.11 31.42 -2.45
CA VAL A 617 3.65 30.03 -2.28
C VAL A 617 2.87 29.55 -3.51
N SER A 618 2.01 30.38 -4.10
CA SER A 618 1.25 30.00 -5.29
C SER A 618 2.14 29.84 -6.54
N ALA A 619 3.18 30.66 -6.70
CA ALA A 619 4.16 30.53 -7.78
C ALA A 619 4.88 29.18 -7.74
N LEU A 620 5.35 28.76 -6.55
CA LEU A 620 6.02 27.48 -6.34
C LEU A 620 5.08 26.28 -6.58
N VAL A 621 3.81 26.38 -6.19
CA VAL A 621 2.80 25.35 -6.50
C VAL A 621 2.55 25.28 -8.01
N VAL A 622 2.48 26.42 -8.69
CA VAL A 622 2.28 26.50 -10.15
C VAL A 622 3.46 25.89 -10.90
N GLU A 623 4.70 26.19 -10.49
CA GLU A 623 5.91 25.56 -11.01
C GLU A 623 5.83 24.03 -10.97
N ARG A 624 5.48 23.48 -9.80
CA ARG A 624 5.33 22.03 -9.60
C ARG A 624 4.20 21.42 -10.44
N MET A 625 3.15 22.20 -10.72
CA MET A 625 2.06 21.77 -11.58
C MET A 625 2.45 21.77 -13.07
N LEU A 626 3.40 22.60 -13.48
CA LEU A 626 3.94 22.65 -14.84
C LEU A 626 4.96 21.52 -15.11
N THR A 627 5.69 21.08 -14.08
CA THR A 627 6.83 20.14 -14.16
C THR A 627 6.48 18.70 -13.76
N ARG A 628 5.18 18.37 -13.68
CA ARG A 628 4.63 17.12 -13.14
C ARG A 628 5.34 15.82 -13.52
#